data_AF-A0A7R9BC89-F1
#
_entry.id   AF-A0A7R9BC89-F1
#
_cell.length_a   1.000
_cell.length_b   1.000
_cell.length_c   1.000
_cell.angle_alpha   90.00
_cell.angle_beta   90.00
_cell.angle_gamma   90.00
#
_symmetry.space_group_name_H-M   'P 1'
#
loop_
_entity.id
_entity.type
_entity.pdbx_description
1 polymer ?
#
loop_
_entity_poly.entity_id
_entity_poly.type
_entity_poly.pdbx_seq_one_letter_code
_entity_poly.pdbx_strand_id
1 'polypeptide(L)'
;VGDMRKSHIIGTTVRAQMIRARTTKEGEVIPQSQSELRLGTDGGDENLFFIWPTTVVHRIDKESPLYTVSANDIIGRDSRYLDCRSKSKDGNRRMTTLSPNSSLYHALELSSRDHRERMRQITSWTAREHSPARRREEQGCSVFEIVVILEGTIESTGQTTQARSSYLPNEILWGHRFEAVVEYNKERSGYEVDYSRFNNTQLVDTPLCSARDLEEFYRAQDDCRHPGAGNSRHQFL
;
A
#
# COMPACT_ATOMS: atom_id res chain seq x y z
N VAL A 1 -1.60 2.15 14.43
CA VAL A 1 -1.24 3.35 15.23
C VAL A 1 -0.96 2.94 16.66
N GLY A 2 -0.04 3.59 17.37
CA GLY A 2 0.25 3.29 18.78
C GLY A 2 0.70 4.55 19.54
N ASP A 3 0.40 4.61 20.84
CA ASP A 3 0.86 5.69 21.71
C ASP A 3 2.07 5.24 22.53
N MET A 4 3.21 5.90 22.32
CA MET A 4 4.44 5.63 23.08
C MET A 4 4.58 6.56 24.30
N ARG A 5 3.61 7.46 24.54
CA ARG A 5 3.61 8.36 25.68
C ARG A 5 3.18 7.63 26.94
N LYS A 6 3.61 8.15 28.09
CA LYS A 6 3.13 7.71 29.40
C LYS A 6 1.76 8.29 29.77
N SER A 7 1.39 9.43 29.15
CA SER A 7 0.12 10.12 29.31
C SER A 7 -0.88 9.63 28.27
N HIS A 8 -2.18 9.63 28.58
CA HIS A 8 -3.19 9.23 27.60
C HIS A 8 -3.50 10.36 26.60
N ILE A 9 -3.89 9.98 25.39
CA ILE A 9 -4.51 10.87 24.41
C ILE A 9 -6.01 10.61 24.42
N ILE A 10 -6.78 11.65 24.71
CA ILE A 10 -8.25 11.59 24.80
C ILE A 10 -8.86 12.13 23.51
N GLY A 11 -10.00 11.55 23.11
CA GLY A 11 -10.76 12.01 21.94
C GLY A 11 -10.01 11.79 20.62
N THR A 12 -9.26 10.70 20.53
CA THR A 12 -8.45 10.39 19.34
C THR A 12 -9.34 10.20 18.12
N THR A 13 -9.05 10.95 17.07
CA THR A 13 -9.66 10.81 15.75
C THR A 13 -8.58 10.50 14.74
N VAL A 14 -8.82 9.51 13.88
CA VAL A 14 -7.93 9.20 12.76
C VAL A 14 -8.64 9.52 11.45
N ARG A 15 -7.93 10.20 10.55
CA ARG A 15 -8.41 10.57 9.22
C ARG A 15 -7.38 10.12 8.19
N ALA A 16 -7.84 9.74 7.01
CA ALA A 16 -6.94 9.49 5.89
C ALA A 16 -7.50 10.07 4.60
N GLN A 17 -6.59 10.57 3.77
CA GLN A 17 -6.90 11.18 2.50
C GLN A 17 -5.98 10.61 1.43
N MET A 18 -6.57 10.17 0.33
CA MET A 18 -5.85 9.83 -0.88
C MET A 18 -5.68 11.09 -1.72
N ILE A 19 -4.44 11.43 -2.04
CA ILE A 19 -4.08 12.53 -2.93
C ILE A 19 -3.67 11.92 -4.27
N ARG A 20 -4.35 12.31 -5.36
CA ARG A 20 -3.98 11.93 -6.72
C ARG A 20 -4.36 13.00 -7.73
N ALA A 21 -3.68 13.01 -8.86
CA ALA A 21 -4.15 13.77 -10.01
C ALA A 21 -5.45 13.15 -10.54
N ARG A 22 -6.45 13.98 -10.83
CA ARG A 22 -7.67 13.56 -11.52
C ARG A 22 -7.98 14.51 -12.66
N THR A 23 -8.58 14.00 -13.73
CA THR A 23 -9.18 14.82 -14.78
C THR A 23 -10.69 14.80 -14.61
N THR A 24 -11.34 15.96 -14.60
CA THR A 24 -12.79 16.06 -14.52
C THR A 24 -13.45 15.68 -15.85
N LYS A 25 -14.78 15.52 -15.86
CA LYS A 25 -15.52 15.16 -17.09
C LYS A 25 -15.43 16.26 -18.16
N GLU A 26 -15.14 17.49 -17.73
CA GLU A 26 -15.00 18.70 -18.52
C GLU A 26 -13.58 18.87 -19.08
N GLY A 27 -12.66 17.95 -18.76
CA GLY A 27 -11.28 17.95 -19.25
C GLY A 27 -10.30 18.78 -18.40
N GLU A 28 -10.74 19.32 -17.26
CA GLU A 28 -9.84 20.02 -16.34
C GLU A 28 -8.98 19.03 -15.56
N VAL A 29 -7.66 19.25 -15.53
CA VAL A 29 -6.74 18.43 -14.75
C VAL A 29 -6.54 19.08 -13.38
N ILE A 30 -6.91 18.35 -12.32
CA ILE A 30 -6.71 18.73 -10.92
C ILE A 30 -5.52 17.91 -10.38
N PRO A 31 -4.32 18.51 -10.21
CA PRO A 31 -3.11 17.76 -9.87
C PRO A 31 -3.13 17.11 -8.47
N GLN A 32 -3.80 17.75 -7.50
CA GLN A 32 -3.84 17.31 -6.10
C GLN A 32 -5.29 17.14 -5.63
N SER A 33 -6.07 16.33 -6.33
CA SER A 33 -7.40 15.99 -5.85
C SER A 33 -7.30 15.12 -4.60
N GLN A 34 -7.93 15.58 -3.53
CA GLN A 34 -8.03 14.86 -2.28
C GLN A 34 -9.35 14.07 -2.26
N SER A 35 -9.28 12.82 -1.81
CA SER A 35 -10.44 11.96 -1.62
C SER A 35 -10.33 11.30 -0.25
N GLU A 36 -11.36 11.45 0.56
CA GLU A 36 -11.37 10.89 1.91
C GLU A 36 -11.47 9.36 1.88
N LEU A 37 -10.71 8.71 2.76
CA LEU A 37 -10.78 7.28 3.01
C LEU A 37 -11.55 7.05 4.30
N ARG A 38 -12.67 6.33 4.23
CA ARG A 38 -13.46 5.96 5.41
C ARG A 38 -12.68 4.98 6.28
N LEU A 39 -12.41 5.36 7.52
CA LEU A 39 -11.63 4.55 8.45
C LEU A 39 -12.50 3.97 9.55
N GLY A 40 -12.17 2.76 9.96
CA GLY A 40 -12.66 2.14 11.18
C GLY A 40 -11.56 1.37 11.88
N THR A 41 -11.96 0.65 12.92
CA THR A 41 -11.11 -0.34 13.59
C THR A 41 -11.47 -1.75 13.11
N ASP A 42 -10.65 -2.74 13.44
CA ASP A 42 -10.91 -4.14 13.10
C ASP A 42 -12.27 -4.65 13.64
N GLY A 43 -12.75 -4.05 14.74
CA GLY A 43 -14.08 -4.31 15.33
C GLY A 43 -15.26 -3.67 14.57
N GLY A 44 -15.00 -2.84 13.55
CA GLY A 44 -16.03 -2.13 12.78
C GLY A 44 -16.48 -0.80 13.37
N ASP A 45 -15.95 -0.41 14.53
CA ASP A 45 -16.25 0.88 15.15
C ASP A 45 -15.38 2.00 14.57
N GLU A 46 -15.97 3.17 14.37
CA GLU A 46 -15.29 4.40 13.91
C GLU A 46 -14.51 5.08 15.04
N ASN A 47 -14.91 4.84 16.30
CA ASN A 47 -14.28 5.43 17.47
C ASN A 47 -13.06 4.62 17.91
N LEU A 48 -11.89 5.26 17.88
CA LEU A 48 -10.64 4.63 18.24
C LEU A 48 -10.41 4.76 19.75
N PHE A 49 -10.51 3.64 20.48
CA PHE A 49 -10.14 3.60 21.90
C PHE A 49 -8.64 3.34 22.05
N PHE A 50 -7.86 4.42 22.16
CA PHE A 50 -6.41 4.40 21.99
C PHE A 50 -5.62 4.08 23.27
N ILE A 51 -5.88 2.93 23.89
CA ILE A 51 -5.11 2.44 25.05
C ILE A 51 -3.92 1.58 24.61
N TRP A 52 -4.12 0.76 23.57
CA TRP A 52 -3.09 -0.12 23.01
C TRP A 52 -2.94 0.12 21.50
N PRO A 53 -1.80 -0.30 20.91
CA PRO A 53 -1.64 -0.29 19.47
C PRO A 53 -2.85 -0.89 18.76
N THR A 54 -3.43 -0.12 17.85
CA THR A 54 -4.66 -0.48 17.13
C THR A 54 -4.42 -0.39 15.63
N THR A 55 -4.89 -1.41 14.90
CA THR A 55 -4.90 -1.42 13.44
C THR A 55 -6.08 -0.60 12.94
N VAL A 56 -5.77 0.42 12.13
CA VAL A 56 -6.79 1.24 11.46
C VAL A 56 -7.06 0.62 10.11
N VAL A 57 -8.34 0.43 9.79
CA VAL A 57 -8.79 -0.31 8.62
C VAL A 57 -9.60 0.61 7.73
N HIS A 58 -9.19 0.71 6.46
CA HIS A 58 -10.04 1.23 5.40
C HIS A 58 -10.64 0.05 4.64
N ARG A 59 -11.96 -0.08 4.64
CA ARG A 59 -12.64 -1.09 3.83
C ARG A 59 -12.71 -0.60 2.38
N ILE A 60 -12.19 -1.40 1.46
CA ILE A 60 -12.23 -1.10 0.03
C ILE A 60 -13.57 -1.60 -0.53
N ASP A 61 -14.59 -0.75 -0.44
CA ASP A 61 -15.90 -0.94 -1.05
C ASP A 61 -15.99 -0.24 -2.43
N LYS A 62 -17.15 -0.30 -3.08
CA LYS A 62 -17.40 0.34 -4.38
C LYS A 62 -17.32 1.87 -4.33
N GLU A 63 -17.49 2.47 -3.15
CA GLU A 63 -17.33 3.90 -2.90
C GLU A 63 -15.85 4.30 -2.69
N SER A 64 -14.99 3.35 -2.34
CA SER A 64 -13.57 3.60 -2.10
C SER A 64 -12.84 4.06 -3.36
N PRO A 65 -11.98 5.09 -3.27
CA PRO A 65 -11.16 5.52 -4.40
C PRO A 65 -10.08 4.50 -4.80
N LEU A 66 -9.89 3.45 -3.99
CA LEU A 66 -8.99 2.32 -4.24
C LEU A 66 -9.69 1.09 -4.86
N TYR A 67 -11.01 1.15 -5.10
CA TYR A 67 -11.80 0.01 -5.58
C TYR A 67 -11.27 -0.64 -6.87
N THR A 68 -10.63 0.14 -7.74
CA THR A 68 -10.06 -0.31 -9.02
C THR A 68 -8.57 -0.63 -8.96
N VAL A 69 -7.92 -0.40 -7.83
CA VAL A 69 -6.47 -0.55 -7.71
C VAL A 69 -6.15 -2.04 -7.52
N SER A 70 -5.27 -2.56 -8.38
CA SER A 70 -4.81 -3.95 -8.31
C SER A 70 -3.43 -4.06 -7.65
N ALA A 71 -3.00 -5.27 -7.33
CA ALA A 71 -1.66 -5.52 -6.81
C ALA A 71 -0.58 -5.05 -7.80
N ASN A 72 -0.82 -5.16 -9.10
CA ASN A 72 0.14 -4.72 -10.12
C ASN A 72 0.35 -3.20 -10.10
N ASP A 73 -0.68 -2.41 -9.76
CA ASP A 73 -0.58 -0.95 -9.68
C ASP A 73 0.25 -0.47 -8.47
N ILE A 74 0.31 -1.31 -7.42
CA ILE A 74 1.02 -1.06 -6.17
C ILE A 74 2.46 -1.64 -6.23
N ILE A 75 2.60 -2.90 -6.63
CA ILE A 75 3.86 -3.65 -6.66
C ILE A 75 4.69 -3.33 -7.91
N GLY A 76 4.04 -3.13 -9.06
CA GLY A 76 4.69 -3.03 -10.38
C GLY A 76 5.56 -1.79 -10.60
N ARG A 77 5.73 -0.94 -9.58
CA ARG A 77 6.59 0.24 -9.62
C ARG A 77 8.02 -0.01 -9.16
N ASP A 78 8.30 -1.12 -8.48
CA ASP A 78 9.67 -1.53 -8.24
C ASP A 78 10.06 -2.54 -9.33
N SER A 79 10.91 -2.11 -10.27
CA SER A 79 11.53 -2.95 -11.30
C SER A 79 12.32 -4.15 -10.71
N ARG A 80 12.39 -4.26 -9.38
CA ARG A 80 13.08 -5.31 -8.62
C ARG A 80 12.20 -6.49 -8.17
N TYR A 81 10.87 -6.45 -8.36
CA TYR A 81 9.97 -7.56 -7.93
C TYR A 81 9.53 -8.49 -9.08
N LEU A 82 9.94 -8.22 -10.32
CA LEU A 82 9.75 -9.12 -11.46
C LEU A 82 11.03 -9.91 -11.76
N ASP A 83 11.36 -10.88 -10.91
CA ASP A 83 12.00 -12.12 -11.40
C ASP A 83 11.65 -13.32 -10.50
N CYS A 84 10.44 -13.85 -10.69
CA CYS A 84 10.07 -15.20 -10.23
C CYS A 84 9.35 -15.98 -11.34
N ARG A 85 9.55 -15.63 -12.61
CA ARG A 85 8.90 -16.35 -13.71
C ARG A 85 9.84 -16.56 -14.89
N SER A 86 10.88 -17.38 -14.69
CA SER A 86 11.46 -18.08 -15.83
C SER A 86 10.49 -19.18 -16.27
N LYS A 87 9.81 -18.95 -17.40
CA LYS A 87 9.28 -20.07 -18.18
C LYS A 87 10.48 -20.85 -18.69
N SER A 88 10.72 -22.02 -18.09
CA SER A 88 11.62 -23.02 -18.65
C SER A 88 11.03 -23.51 -19.98
N LYS A 89 11.71 -23.15 -21.07
CA LYS A 89 11.91 -24.05 -22.20
C LYS A 89 13.40 -24.07 -22.46
N ASP A 90 13.90 -25.27 -22.67
CA ASP A 90 15.29 -25.63 -22.94
C ASP A 90 16.17 -25.77 -21.69
N GLY A 91 16.46 -27.02 -21.37
CA GLY A 91 17.36 -27.42 -20.31
C GLY A 91 18.78 -27.02 -20.63
N ASN A 92 19.32 -26.08 -19.86
CA ASN A 92 20.66 -26.23 -19.30
C ASN A 92 20.81 -25.32 -18.07
N ARG A 93 21.23 -25.92 -16.96
CA ARG A 93 21.31 -25.29 -15.64
C ARG A 93 22.60 -24.47 -15.57
N ARG A 94 22.50 -23.14 -15.50
CA ARG A 94 23.57 -22.27 -14.97
C ARG A 94 22.98 -21.26 -14.00
N MET A 95 23.47 -21.35 -12.77
CA MET A 95 23.17 -20.46 -11.65
C MET A 95 23.75 -19.08 -11.99
N THR A 96 22.90 -18.11 -12.30
CA THR A 96 23.36 -16.75 -12.60
C THR A 96 23.57 -15.97 -11.31
N THR A 97 24.80 -15.52 -11.20
CA THR A 97 25.43 -14.67 -10.19
C THR A 97 24.61 -13.45 -9.81
N LEU A 98 24.59 -13.11 -8.52
CA LEU A 98 24.04 -11.87 -7.98
C LEU A 98 24.61 -10.65 -8.72
N SER A 99 23.72 -9.71 -9.04
CA SER A 99 24.07 -8.44 -9.68
C SER A 99 24.97 -7.60 -8.75
N PRO A 100 25.99 -6.88 -9.28
CA PRO A 100 26.91 -6.05 -8.49
C PRO A 100 26.25 -4.88 -7.73
N ASN A 101 24.95 -4.63 -7.94
CA ASN A 101 24.23 -3.49 -7.34
C ASN A 101 23.31 -3.91 -6.17
N SER A 102 23.55 -5.09 -5.57
CA SER A 102 22.91 -5.47 -4.30
C SER A 102 23.53 -4.68 -3.15
N SER A 103 22.69 -4.08 -2.29
CA SER A 103 23.11 -3.31 -1.10
C SER A 103 23.89 -4.13 -0.06
N LEU A 104 24.03 -5.45 -0.24
CA LEU A 104 24.90 -6.31 0.57
C LEU A 104 26.37 -6.29 0.13
N TYR A 105 26.71 -5.74 -1.04
CA TYR A 105 28.12 -5.58 -1.48
C TYR A 105 28.84 -4.38 -0.82
N HIS A 106 28.10 -3.41 -0.28
CA HIS A 106 28.69 -2.19 0.29
C HIS A 106 29.17 -2.32 1.75
N ALA A 107 28.96 -3.47 2.40
CA ALA A 107 29.35 -3.69 3.79
C ALA A 107 30.77 -4.29 3.97
N LEU A 108 31.49 -4.59 2.90
CA LEU A 108 32.80 -5.25 2.94
C LEU A 108 33.79 -4.65 1.93
N GLU A 109 34.12 -3.36 2.07
CA GLU A 109 35.40 -2.82 1.58
C GLU A 109 35.66 -1.40 2.13
N LEU A 110 35.50 -1.24 3.45
CA LEU A 110 36.08 -0.10 4.17
C LEU A 110 37.47 -0.50 4.66
N SER A 111 38.41 -0.57 3.75
CA SER A 111 39.81 -0.39 4.08
C SER A 111 40.54 0.29 2.93
N SER A 112 41.10 1.45 3.26
CA SER A 112 42.14 2.16 2.53
C SER A 112 41.70 3.11 1.40
N ARG A 113 41.86 4.42 1.69
CA ARG A 113 42.48 5.50 0.87
C ARG A 113 42.26 5.37 -0.66
N ASP A 114 41.73 6.34 -1.39
CA ASP A 114 42.08 7.76 -1.41
C ASP A 114 41.08 8.50 -2.33
N HIS A 115 40.98 9.80 -2.11
CA HIS A 115 40.01 10.74 -2.65
C HIS A 115 40.63 11.50 -3.83
N ARG A 116 39.95 11.55 -4.99
CA ARG A 116 40.22 12.27 -6.26
C ARG A 116 40.44 11.33 -7.44
N GLU A 117 40.19 11.86 -8.65
CA GLU A 117 40.15 11.16 -9.94
C GLU A 117 38.92 10.26 -10.17
N ARG A 118 37.81 10.88 -10.59
CA ARG A 118 37.04 10.50 -11.81
C ARG A 118 35.72 11.28 -11.91
N MET A 119 35.80 12.60 -11.70
CA MET A 119 34.87 13.54 -12.32
C MET A 119 35.51 14.02 -13.62
N ARG A 120 35.14 13.38 -14.74
CA ARG A 120 35.12 13.90 -16.13
C ARG A 120 35.08 12.72 -17.09
N GLN A 121 34.44 12.96 -18.23
CA GLN A 121 34.08 12.03 -19.31
C GLN A 121 32.72 11.34 -19.00
N ILE A 122 31.58 11.63 -19.62
CA ILE A 122 31.28 12.23 -20.92
C ILE A 122 29.93 12.97 -20.82
N THR A 123 29.98 14.30 -20.83
CA THR A 123 28.90 15.16 -21.29
C THR A 123 29.03 15.31 -22.81
N SER A 124 28.21 14.57 -23.56
CA SER A 124 27.55 15.02 -24.81
C SER A 124 26.96 13.80 -25.50
N TRP A 125 25.67 13.53 -25.26
CA TRP A 125 24.86 12.80 -26.22
C TRP A 125 23.70 13.69 -26.60
N THR A 126 23.83 14.21 -27.81
CA THR A 126 22.93 15.08 -28.55
C THR A 126 21.48 14.64 -28.47
N ALA A 127 20.61 15.60 -28.14
CA ALA A 127 19.18 15.53 -28.34
C ALA A 127 18.90 15.14 -29.80
N ARG A 128 18.50 13.89 -30.01
CA ARG A 128 17.93 13.42 -31.28
C ARG A 128 16.42 13.43 -31.10
N GLU A 129 15.80 14.49 -31.61
CA GLU A 129 14.36 14.63 -31.77
C GLU A 129 13.79 13.35 -32.42
N HIS A 130 13.01 12.61 -31.64
CA HIS A 130 12.14 11.57 -32.18
C HIS A 130 10.77 12.18 -32.44
N SER A 131 10.28 11.97 -33.66
CA SER A 131 9.02 12.39 -34.23
C SER A 131 7.80 12.01 -33.36
N PRO A 132 6.67 12.73 -33.44
CA PRO A 132 5.50 12.49 -32.59
C PRO A 132 4.69 11.29 -33.13
N ALA A 133 5.10 10.09 -32.76
CA ALA A 133 4.40 8.86 -33.11
C ALA A 133 3.50 8.40 -31.95
N ARG A 134 2.19 8.59 -32.14
CA ARG A 134 1.06 7.97 -31.41
C ARG A 134 1.13 8.05 -29.87
N ARG A 135 0.41 9.05 -29.35
CA ARG A 135 -0.11 9.08 -27.98
C ARG A 135 -1.06 7.88 -27.78
N ARG A 136 -0.52 6.70 -27.46
CA ARG A 136 -1.30 5.66 -26.78
C ARG A 136 -1.57 6.19 -25.38
N GLU A 137 -2.81 6.12 -24.96
CA GLU A 137 -3.21 6.35 -23.58
C GLU A 137 -2.31 5.53 -22.64
N GLU A 138 -1.41 6.19 -21.93
CA GLU A 138 -0.89 5.68 -20.67
C GLU A 138 -2.01 5.81 -19.62
N GLN A 139 -3.08 5.03 -19.80
CA GLN A 139 -3.95 4.65 -18.70
C GLN A 139 -3.20 3.59 -17.88
N GLY A 140 -3.05 3.84 -16.58
CA GLY A 140 -2.69 2.78 -15.63
C GLY A 140 -1.29 2.88 -15.04
N CYS A 141 -1.04 3.93 -14.26
CA CYS A 141 -0.11 3.82 -13.14
C CYS A 141 -0.65 4.75 -12.05
N SER A 142 -1.34 4.21 -11.04
CA SER A 142 -2.00 5.02 -10.02
C SER A 142 -0.96 5.73 -9.14
N VAL A 143 -0.50 6.93 -9.55
CA VAL A 143 0.33 7.80 -8.70
C VAL A 143 -0.62 8.42 -7.70
N PHE A 144 -0.58 7.90 -6.49
CA PHE A 144 -1.33 8.45 -5.37
C PHE A 144 -0.47 8.44 -4.12
N GLU A 145 -0.82 9.28 -3.17
CA GLU A 145 -0.24 9.32 -1.84
C GLU A 145 -1.38 9.20 -0.83
N ILE A 146 -1.22 8.36 0.18
CA ILE A 146 -2.18 8.27 1.28
C ILE A 146 -1.61 9.03 2.46
N VAL A 147 -2.23 10.14 2.83
CA VAL A 147 -1.90 10.90 4.02
C VAL A 147 -2.79 10.43 5.17
N VAL A 148 -2.18 10.04 6.29
CA VAL A 148 -2.87 9.63 7.52
C VAL A 148 -2.60 10.66 8.60
N ILE A 149 -3.65 11.08 9.28
CA ILE A 149 -3.64 12.11 10.31
C ILE A 149 -4.29 11.53 11.55
N LEU A 150 -3.60 11.59 12.68
CA LEU A 150 -4.12 11.29 14.00
C LEU A 150 -4.18 12.59 14.80
N GLU A 151 -5.35 12.90 15.34
CA GLU A 151 -5.59 14.07 16.19
C GLU A 151 -6.12 13.61 17.54
N GLY A 152 -5.76 14.32 18.61
CA GLY A 152 -6.32 14.10 19.93
C GLY A 152 -5.81 15.11 20.94
N THR A 153 -6.32 15.04 22.17
CA THR A 153 -5.93 15.95 23.26
C THR A 153 -5.10 15.20 24.29
N ILE A 154 -3.92 15.71 24.62
CA ILE A 154 -3.06 15.13 25.65
C ILE A 154 -3.70 15.36 27.02
N GLU A 155 -4.00 14.29 27.75
CA GLU A 155 -4.71 14.36 29.04
C GLU A 155 -4.01 15.26 30.06
N SER A 156 -2.69 15.14 30.18
CA SER A 156 -1.92 15.85 31.21
C SER A 156 -1.79 17.35 30.97
N THR A 157 -1.89 17.82 29.71
CA THR A 157 -1.68 19.23 29.36
C THR A 157 -2.93 19.92 28.82
N GLY A 158 -3.96 19.16 28.44
CA GLY A 158 -5.14 19.66 27.73
C GLY A 158 -4.83 20.21 26.33
N GLN A 159 -3.60 20.05 25.83
CA GLN A 159 -3.21 20.54 24.51
C GLN A 159 -3.59 19.55 23.42
N THR A 160 -4.10 20.06 22.31
CA THR A 160 -4.34 19.26 21.12
C THR A 160 -3.02 18.92 20.43
N THR A 161 -2.89 17.67 19.97
CA THR A 161 -1.74 17.17 19.24
C THR A 161 -2.20 16.53 17.94
N GLN A 162 -1.36 16.66 16.91
CA GLN A 162 -1.59 16.06 15.61
C GLN A 162 -0.32 15.34 15.16
N ALA A 163 -0.45 14.04 14.87
CA ALA A 163 0.57 13.25 14.21
C ALA A 163 0.14 13.03 12.76
N ARG A 164 1.09 13.17 11.82
CA ARG A 164 0.85 12.99 10.38
C ARG A 164 1.91 12.07 9.80
N SER A 165 1.49 11.21 8.90
CA SER A 165 2.38 10.39 8.08
C SER A 165 1.78 10.23 6.70
N SER A 166 2.60 9.93 5.70
CA SER A 166 2.10 9.61 4.38
C SER A 166 2.75 8.34 3.83
N TYR A 167 2.03 7.69 2.93
CA TYR A 167 2.43 6.44 2.31
C TYR A 167 2.33 6.56 0.78
N LEU A 168 3.44 6.29 0.11
CA LEU A 168 3.51 6.12 -1.32
C LEU A 168 3.06 4.70 -1.72
N PRO A 169 2.70 4.45 -2.99
CA PRO A 169 2.18 3.14 -3.38
C PRO A 169 3.20 2.02 -3.20
N ASN A 170 4.49 2.30 -3.36
CA ASN A 170 5.58 1.35 -3.13
C ASN A 170 5.85 1.04 -1.64
N GLU A 171 5.32 1.85 -0.72
CA GLU A 171 5.41 1.61 0.73
C GLU A 171 4.24 0.75 1.24
N ILE A 172 3.21 0.56 0.41
CA ILE A 172 2.05 -0.28 0.72
C ILE A 172 2.38 -1.73 0.38
N LEU A 173 2.44 -2.57 1.40
CA LEU A 173 2.73 -4.00 1.26
C LEU A 173 1.44 -4.78 0.94
N TRP A 174 1.25 -5.15 -0.33
CA TRP A 174 0.12 -6.00 -0.74
C TRP A 174 0.28 -7.43 -0.23
N GLY A 175 -0.79 -8.00 0.32
CA GLY A 175 -0.76 -9.38 0.84
C GLY A 175 0.03 -9.53 2.13
N HIS A 176 0.16 -8.46 2.91
CA HIS A 176 0.77 -8.48 4.23
C HIS A 176 -0.27 -8.21 5.32
N ARG A 177 -0.04 -8.79 6.49
CA ARG A 177 -0.79 -8.53 7.73
C ARG A 177 0.18 -8.18 8.85
N PHE A 178 -0.17 -7.23 9.71
CA PHE A 178 0.63 -6.90 10.90
C PHE A 178 0.70 -8.09 11.87
N GLU A 179 1.86 -8.29 12.49
CA GLU A 179 2.00 -9.23 13.60
C GLU A 179 1.23 -8.75 14.83
N ALA A 180 0.73 -9.69 15.64
CA ALA A 180 0.09 -9.35 16.91
C ALA A 180 1.14 -8.88 17.92
N VAL A 181 0.96 -7.66 18.45
CA VAL A 181 1.90 -7.02 19.37
C VAL A 181 1.47 -7.09 20.84
N VAL A 182 0.22 -7.45 21.11
CA VAL A 182 -0.33 -7.55 22.46
C VAL A 182 -0.36 -9.01 22.86
N GLU A 183 0.29 -9.33 23.98
CA GLU A 183 0.39 -10.70 24.50
C GLU A 183 0.01 -10.72 25.98
N TYR A 184 -0.69 -11.77 26.40
CA TYR A 184 -1.05 -11.95 27.80
C TYR A 184 0.06 -12.70 28.55
N ASN A 185 0.70 -12.03 29.49
CA ASN A 185 1.70 -12.62 30.35
C ASN A 185 1.02 -13.25 31.57
N LYS A 186 1.01 -14.59 31.62
CA LYS A 186 0.39 -15.37 32.70
C LYS A 186 1.09 -15.19 34.05
N GLU A 187 2.39 -14.97 34.06
CA GLU A 187 3.16 -14.85 35.31
C GLU A 187 2.86 -13.54 36.04
N ARG A 188 2.66 -12.46 35.26
CA ARG A 188 2.35 -11.13 35.79
C ARG A 188 0.86 -10.84 35.84
N SER A 189 0.02 -11.76 35.34
CA SER A 189 -1.43 -11.60 35.22
C SER A 189 -1.81 -10.29 34.50
N GLY A 190 -1.13 -9.96 33.41
CA GLY A 190 -1.30 -8.70 32.69
C GLY A 190 -1.04 -8.79 31.20
N TYR A 191 -1.51 -7.78 30.45
CA TYR A 191 -1.19 -7.64 29.03
C TYR A 191 0.09 -6.84 28.86
N GLU A 192 1.02 -7.37 28.09
CA GLU A 192 2.26 -6.71 27.73
C GLU A 192 2.25 -6.42 26.22
N VAL A 193 2.76 -5.25 25.85
CA VAL A 193 2.82 -4.80 24.46
C VAL A 193 4.28 -4.82 24.02
N ASP A 194 4.58 -5.63 23.02
CA ASP A 194 5.91 -5.71 22.43
C ASP A 194 6.03 -4.76 21.22
N TYR A 195 6.55 -3.56 21.48
CA TYR A 195 6.76 -2.55 20.46
C TYR A 195 7.87 -2.91 19.45
N SER A 196 8.71 -3.92 19.72
CA SER A 196 9.72 -4.35 18.76
C SER A 196 9.08 -4.97 17.51
N ARG A 197 7.91 -5.61 17.67
CA ARG A 197 7.10 -6.20 16.61
C ARG A 197 6.14 -5.21 15.93
N PHE A 198 6.12 -3.94 16.36
CA PHE A 198 5.11 -2.96 15.91
C PHE A 198 5.07 -2.75 14.40
N ASN A 199 6.22 -2.78 13.73
CA ASN A 199 6.32 -2.62 12.28
C ASN A 199 6.42 -3.97 11.54
N ASN A 200 6.44 -5.10 12.26
CA ASN A 200 6.59 -6.41 11.64
C ASN A 200 5.32 -6.82 10.91
N THR A 201 5.49 -7.48 9.77
CA THR A 201 4.40 -7.98 8.96
C THR A 201 4.69 -9.39 8.48
N GLN A 202 3.62 -10.16 8.32
CA GLN A 202 3.63 -11.52 7.79
C GLN A 202 2.89 -11.59 6.46
N LEU A 203 3.37 -12.43 5.55
CA LEU A 203 2.73 -12.71 4.27
C LEU A 203 1.41 -13.48 4.47
N VAL A 204 0.39 -13.12 3.70
CA VAL A 204 -0.92 -13.75 3.67
C VAL A 204 -1.39 -13.91 2.24
N ASP A 205 -1.90 -15.09 1.92
CA ASP A 205 -2.50 -15.36 0.61
C ASP A 205 -3.64 -14.39 0.33
N THR A 206 -3.42 -13.50 -0.63
CA THR A 206 -4.34 -12.41 -0.98
C THR A 206 -4.47 -12.37 -2.50
N PRO A 207 -5.69 -12.25 -3.06
CA PRO A 207 -5.87 -12.13 -4.51
C PRO A 207 -5.07 -10.93 -5.04
N LEU A 208 -4.55 -11.04 -6.26
CA LEU A 208 -3.76 -9.97 -6.89
C LEU A 208 -4.63 -9.00 -7.72
N CYS A 209 -5.91 -9.32 -7.90
CA CYS A 209 -6.86 -8.51 -8.64
C CYS A 209 -7.37 -7.34 -7.79
N SER A 210 -8.01 -6.37 -8.45
CA SER A 210 -8.64 -5.25 -7.73
C SER A 210 -9.86 -5.72 -6.94
N ALA A 211 -10.31 -4.90 -5.99
CA ALA A 211 -11.53 -5.18 -5.22
C ALA A 211 -12.77 -5.28 -6.14
N ARG A 212 -12.81 -4.48 -7.21
CA ARG A 212 -13.83 -4.58 -8.26
C ARG A 212 -13.85 -5.95 -8.92
N ASP A 213 -12.71 -6.39 -9.45
CA ASP A 213 -12.61 -7.66 -10.16
C ASP A 213 -12.95 -8.85 -9.23
N LEU A 214 -12.55 -8.74 -7.96
CA LEU A 214 -12.84 -9.74 -6.94
C LEU A 214 -14.35 -9.81 -6.66
N GLU A 215 -15.03 -8.68 -6.53
CA GLU A 215 -16.48 -8.64 -6.33
C GLU A 215 -17.23 -9.20 -7.54
N GLU A 216 -16.82 -8.85 -8.77
CA GLU A 216 -17.39 -9.40 -10.00
C GLU A 216 -17.23 -10.94 -10.06
N PHE A 217 -16.07 -11.45 -9.67
CA PHE A 217 -15.81 -12.88 -9.62
C PHE A 217 -16.74 -13.61 -8.63
N TYR A 218 -16.93 -13.08 -7.42
CA TYR A 218 -17.83 -13.68 -6.44
C TYR A 218 -19.30 -13.62 -6.90
N ARG A 219 -19.74 -12.49 -7.48
CA ARG A 219 -21.09 -12.36 -8.03
C ARG A 219 -21.36 -13.40 -9.12
N ALA A 220 -20.42 -13.60 -10.04
CA ALA A 220 -20.55 -14.60 -11.10
C ALA A 220 -20.61 -16.04 -10.54
N GLN A 221 -19.90 -16.33 -9.44
CA GLN A 221 -19.98 -17.65 -8.78
C GLN A 221 -21.35 -17.91 -8.15
N ASP A 222 -21.95 -16.91 -7.53
CA ASP A 222 -23.28 -17.03 -6.92
C ASP A 222 -24.35 -17.30 -7.99
N ASP A 223 -24.28 -16.61 -9.13
CA ASP A 223 -25.16 -16.85 -10.27
C ASP A 223 -25.01 -18.28 -10.84
N CYS A 224 -23.78 -18.80 -10.90
CA CYS A 224 -23.52 -20.17 -11.36
C CYS A 224 -23.98 -21.24 -10.36
N ARG A 225 -23.95 -20.94 -9.05
CA ARG A 225 -24.40 -21.85 -7.99
C ARG A 225 -25.91 -21.93 -7.89
N HIS A 226 -26.65 -20.90 -8.33
CA HIS A 226 -28.11 -20.86 -8.26
C HIS A 226 -28.74 -20.57 -9.65
N PRO A 227 -28.70 -21.54 -10.59
CA PRO A 227 -29.17 -21.35 -11.97
C PRO A 227 -30.70 -21.22 -12.15
N GLY A 228 -31.46 -20.77 -11.13
CA GLY A 228 -32.93 -20.92 -11.12
C GLY A 228 -33.78 -19.80 -10.53
N ALA A 229 -33.23 -18.65 -10.11
CA ALA A 229 -34.03 -17.64 -9.38
C ALA A 229 -34.34 -16.34 -10.17
N GLY A 230 -34.16 -16.30 -11.50
CA GLY A 230 -34.46 -15.06 -12.23
C GLY A 230 -34.45 -15.15 -13.74
N ASN A 231 -35.46 -15.79 -14.34
CA ASN A 231 -36.13 -15.21 -15.51
C ASN A 231 -37.47 -15.90 -15.81
N SER A 232 -38.53 -15.48 -15.14
CA SER A 232 -39.92 -15.78 -15.54
C SER A 232 -40.77 -14.52 -15.55
N ARG A 233 -40.30 -13.44 -16.19
CA ARG A 233 -41.20 -12.37 -16.65
C ARG A 233 -40.72 -11.83 -17.99
N HIS A 234 -41.65 -11.90 -18.95
CA HIS A 234 -41.60 -11.43 -20.33
C HIS A 234 -41.04 -12.42 -21.35
N GLN A 235 -41.87 -13.39 -21.74
CA GLN A 235 -42.29 -13.49 -23.13
C GLN A 235 -43.51 -14.42 -23.34
N PHE A 236 -44.49 -13.92 -24.11
CA PHE A 236 -45.64 -14.59 -24.75
C PHE A 236 -46.85 -15.00 -23.89
N LEU A 237 -47.88 -14.14 -23.83
CA LEU A 237 -49.00 -14.05 -24.80
C LEU A 237 -49.70 -12.70 -24.63
#